data_AF-A0A919DVI6-F1
#
_entry.id   AF-A0A919DVI6-F1
#
_cell.length_a   1.000
_cell.length_b   1.000
_cell.length_c   1.000
_cell.angle_alpha   90.00
_cell.angle_beta   90.00
_cell.angle_gamma   90.00
#
_symmetry.space_group_name_H-M   'P 1'
#
loop_
_entity.id
_entity.type
_entity.pdbx_description
1 polymer ?
#
loop_
_entity_poly.entity_id
_entity_poly.type
_entity_poly.pdbx_seq_one_letter_code
_entity_poly.pdbx_strand_id
1 'polypeptide(L)'
;MGMQTDWAYRVDEPHGSAGWRPYGDPQQWRGTITTDEPTKDAEYVAALVVRDLADDWTANGHMKHVRVIVWEDGEGTGLEDAACVLEVQPDLDAK
;
A
#
# COMPACT_ATOMS: atom_id res chain seq x y z
N MET A 1 20.33 18.33 9.93
CA MET A 1 19.62 18.10 8.66
C MET A 1 18.96 16.75 8.83
N GLY A 2 17.65 16.71 9.02
CA GLY A 2 16.89 15.45 8.96
C GLY A 2 17.01 14.92 7.54
N MET A 3 17.30 13.63 7.39
CA MET A 3 17.22 12.98 6.08
C MET A 3 15.74 12.73 5.83
N GLN A 4 15.15 13.59 4.99
CA GLN A 4 13.80 13.35 4.50
C GLN A 4 13.88 12.24 3.46
N THR A 5 13.04 11.21 3.62
CA THR A 5 12.92 10.11 2.68
C THR A 5 11.53 10.14 2.08
N ASP A 6 11.47 10.16 0.76
CA ASP A 6 10.22 10.08 0.01
C ASP A 6 9.89 8.61 -0.28
N TRP A 7 8.66 8.22 0.05
CA TRP A 7 8.18 6.86 -0.14
C TRP A 7 7.01 6.87 -1.12
N ALA A 8 7.21 6.32 -2.31
CA ALA A 8 6.10 6.11 -3.23
C ALA A 8 5.31 4.89 -2.77
N TYR A 9 3.98 4.96 -2.84
CA TYR A 9 3.11 3.83 -2.54
C TYR A 9 2.08 3.62 -3.64
N ARG A 10 1.66 2.36 -3.80
CA ARG A 10 0.55 1.96 -4.66
C ARG A 10 -0.20 0.79 -4.04
N VAL A 11 -1.52 0.82 -4.13
CA VAL A 11 -2.36 -0.31 -3.74
C VAL A 11 -2.93 -0.98 -4.99
N ASP A 12 -2.74 -2.29 -5.08
CA ASP A 12 -3.32 -3.12 -6.12
C ASP A 12 -4.36 -4.10 -5.52
N GLU A 13 -5.38 -4.47 -6.29
CA GLU A 13 -6.29 -5.58 -6.00
C GLU A 13 -6.08 -6.74 -6.98
N PRO A 14 -6.34 -7.99 -6.57
CA PRO A 14 -6.25 -9.13 -7.46
C PRO A 14 -7.33 -9.03 -8.55
N HIS A 15 -6.92 -9.24 -9.80
CA HIS A 15 -7.78 -9.22 -10.97
C HIS A 15 -7.73 -10.56 -11.72
N GLY A 16 -8.17 -11.63 -11.02
CA GLY A 16 -8.26 -12.98 -11.57
C GLY A 16 -6.99 -13.42 -12.31
N SER A 17 -7.15 -13.95 -13.52
CA SER A 17 -6.03 -14.43 -14.35
C SER A 17 -5.15 -13.33 -14.95
N ALA A 18 -5.54 -12.06 -14.83
CA ALA A 18 -4.74 -10.93 -15.32
C ALA A 18 -3.69 -10.45 -14.30
N GLY A 19 -3.66 -11.03 -13.10
CA GLY A 19 -2.73 -10.64 -12.03
C GLY A 19 -3.32 -9.58 -11.14
N TRP A 20 -2.73 -8.38 -11.14
CA TRP A 20 -3.04 -7.30 -10.19
C TRP A 20 -3.39 -6.02 -10.95
N ARG A 21 -4.38 -5.28 -10.46
CA ARG A 21 -4.79 -3.97 -11.00
C ARG A 21 -4.83 -2.94 -9.88
N PRO A 22 -4.75 -1.63 -10.18
CA PRO A 22 -4.89 -0.60 -9.16
C PRO A 22 -6.22 -0.73 -8.39
N TYR A 23 -6.16 -0.60 -7.08
CA TYR A 23 -7.32 -0.65 -6.20
C TYR A 23 -8.17 0.61 -6.33
N GLY A 24 -9.49 0.45 -6.54
CA GLY A 24 -10.42 1.58 -6.56
C GLY A 24 -10.02 2.69 -7.54
N ASP A 25 -9.99 3.93 -7.07
CA ASP A 25 -9.45 5.05 -7.85
C ASP A 25 -7.90 5.08 -7.72
N PRO A 26 -7.15 4.92 -8.82
CA PRO A 26 -5.70 4.87 -8.78
C PRO A 26 -5.06 6.18 -8.33
N GLN A 27 -5.75 7.33 -8.37
CA GLN A 27 -5.21 8.59 -7.86
C GLN A 27 -5.40 8.73 -6.34
N GLN A 28 -6.32 7.95 -5.76
CA GLN A 28 -6.55 7.91 -4.31
C GLN A 28 -5.55 6.98 -3.62
N TRP A 29 -5.27 5.82 -4.23
CA TRP A 29 -4.45 4.75 -3.63
C TRP A 29 -3.04 4.65 -4.22
N ARG A 30 -2.54 5.75 -4.79
CA ARG A 30 -1.16 5.91 -5.28
C ARG A 30 -0.67 7.31 -4.94
N GLY A 31 0.53 7.42 -4.40
CA GLY A 31 1.08 8.73 -4.04
C GLY A 31 2.48 8.62 -3.45
N THR A 32 2.94 9.73 -2.87
CA THR A 32 4.23 9.82 -2.17
C THR A 32 4.02 10.29 -0.75
N ILE A 33 4.64 9.61 0.21
CA ILE A 33 4.64 9.95 1.62
C ILE A 33 6.08 10.30 2.01
N THR A 34 6.31 11.54 2.44
CA THR A 34 7.62 11.97 2.92
C THR A 34 7.73 11.74 4.42
N THR A 35 8.77 11.03 4.86
CA THR A 35 9.09 10.83 6.28
C THR A 35 10.41 11.54 6.62
N ASP A 36 10.48 12.21 7.77
CA ASP A 36 11.69 12.93 8.24
C ASP A 36 12.46 12.13 9.31
N GLU A 37 11.92 10.98 9.71
CA GLU A 37 12.48 10.15 10.78
C GLU A 37 13.03 8.84 10.22
N PRO A 38 14.26 8.45 10.58
CA PRO A 38 14.89 7.23 10.08
C PRO A 38 14.24 5.94 10.62
N THR A 39 13.29 6.04 11.55
CA THR A 39 12.49 4.91 12.03
C THR A 39 11.15 4.78 11.31
N LYS A 40 10.86 5.70 10.37
CA LYS A 40 9.64 5.69 9.56
C LYS A 40 9.98 5.14 8.18
N ASP A 41 10.29 3.86 8.17
CA ASP A 41 10.68 3.07 7.00
C ASP A 41 9.47 2.67 6.13
N ALA A 42 9.72 1.93 5.04
CA ALA A 42 8.70 1.44 4.13
C ALA A 42 7.55 0.68 4.83
N GLU A 43 7.84 -0.08 5.89
CA GLU A 43 6.82 -0.79 6.67
C GLU A 43 5.89 0.18 7.42
N TYR A 44 6.43 1.27 7.98
CA TYR A 44 5.64 2.31 8.62
C TYR A 44 4.70 2.98 7.60
N VAL A 45 5.20 3.26 6.40
CA VAL A 45 4.40 3.81 5.31
C VAL A 45 3.32 2.82 4.87
N ALA A 46 3.66 1.54 4.71
CA ALA A 46 2.69 0.50 4.40
C ALA A 46 1.58 0.43 5.47
N ALA A 47 1.94 0.48 6.75
CA ALA A 47 0.98 0.49 7.86
C ALA A 47 0.04 1.71 7.83
N LEU A 48 0.52 2.89 7.43
CA LEU A 48 -0.34 4.07 7.23
C LEU A 48 -1.36 3.84 6.12
N VAL A 49 -0.93 3.30 4.98
CA VAL A 49 -1.82 3.03 3.85
C VAL A 49 -2.85 1.96 4.22
N VAL A 50 -2.45 0.90 4.93
CA VAL A 50 -3.36 -0.13 5.44
C VAL A 50 -4.38 0.44 6.42
N ARG A 51 -3.96 1.37 7.28
CA ARG A 51 -4.88 2.04 8.19
C ARG A 51 -5.95 2.85 7.45
N ASP A 52 -5.56 3.54 6.38
CA ASP A 52 -6.50 4.29 5.53
C ASP A 52 -7.46 3.34 4.78
N LEU A 53 -6.94 2.21 4.26
CA LEU A 53 -7.77 1.14 3.69
C LEU A 53 -8.76 0.55 4.70
N ALA A 54 -8.34 0.36 5.95
CA ALA A 54 -9.21 -0.14 7.00
C ALA A 54 -10.35 0.85 7.33
N ASP A 55 -10.07 2.16 7.30
CA ASP A 55 -11.09 3.20 7.47
C ASP A 55 -12.08 3.20 6.28
N ASP A 56 -11.56 3.12 5.05
CA ASP A 56 -12.38 3.00 3.83
C ASP A 56 -13.27 1.74 3.88
N TRP A 57 -12.72 0.58 4.25
CA TRP A 57 -13.50 -0.65 4.39
C TRP A 57 -14.52 -0.59 5.50
N THR A 58 -14.23 0.12 6.59
CA THR A 58 -15.19 0.36 7.68
C THR A 58 -16.34 1.24 7.18
N ALA A 59 -16.07 2.25 6.36
CA ALA A 59 -17.08 3.12 5.76
C ALA A 59 -17.91 2.41 4.68
N ASN A 60 -17.28 1.60 3.83
CA ASN A 60 -17.91 0.86 2.74
C ASN A 60 -18.49 -0.51 3.16
N GLY A 61 -18.18 -0.98 4.36
CA GLY A 61 -18.73 -2.20 4.97
C GLY A 61 -18.19 -3.52 4.42
N HIS A 62 -17.10 -3.51 3.64
CA HIS A 62 -16.52 -4.74 3.09
C HIS A 62 -15.00 -4.65 2.93
N MET A 63 -14.29 -5.58 3.57
CA MET A 63 -12.85 -5.76 3.41
C MET A 63 -12.54 -6.41 2.06
N LYS A 64 -11.54 -5.89 1.35
CA LYS A 64 -11.10 -6.42 0.05
C LYS A 64 -9.68 -6.96 0.14
N HIS A 65 -9.38 -7.94 -0.71
CA HIS A 65 -7.99 -8.39 -0.89
C HIS A 65 -7.26 -7.29 -1.65
N VAL A 66 -6.21 -6.76 -1.04
CA VAL A 66 -5.36 -5.72 -1.61
C VAL A 66 -3.90 -6.02 -1.32
N ARG A 67 -3.01 -5.44 -2.10
CA ARG A 67 -1.57 -5.46 -1.91
C ARG A 67 -1.05 -4.04 -1.94
N VAL A 68 -0.47 -3.61 -0.83
CA VAL A 68 0.22 -2.35 -0.68
C VAL A 68 1.68 -2.56 -1.07
N ILE A 69 2.17 -1.73 -1.98
CA ILE A 69 3.55 -1.75 -2.46
C ILE A 69 4.14 -0.39 -2.13
N VAL A 70 5.32 -0.39 -1.53
CA VAL A 70 6.04 0.82 -1.12
C VAL A 70 7.45 0.77 -1.69
N TRP A 71 7.86 1.87 -2.31
CA TRP A 71 9.19 2.08 -2.89
C TRP A 71 9.87 3.28 -2.22
N GLU A 72 11.19 3.20 -2.09
CA GLU A 72 12.03 4.32 -1.62
C GLU A 72 12.39 5.22 -2.81
N ASP A 73 12.34 6.54 -2.62
CA ASP A 73 12.78 7.57 -3.60
C ASP A 73 12.01 7.59 -4.94
N GLY A 74 10.87 6.90 -5.06
CA GLY A 74 9.99 6.97 -6.23
C GLY A 74 9.36 5.64 -6.62
N GLU A 75 8.37 5.66 -7.51
CA GLU A 75 7.70 4.42 -7.94
C GLU A 75 8.62 3.59 -8.85
N GLY A 76 8.96 2.39 -8.39
CA GLY A 76 9.72 1.41 -9.15
C GLY A 76 8.91 0.73 -10.27
N THR A 77 9.61 0.08 -11.19
CA THR A 77 8.96 -0.61 -12.34
C THR A 77 8.26 -1.91 -11.93
N GLY A 78 8.61 -2.48 -10.77
CA GLY A 78 8.07 -3.76 -10.31
C GLY A 78 8.23 -3.97 -8.80
N LEU A 79 7.76 -5.13 -8.33
CA LEU A 79 7.83 -5.54 -6.92
C LEU A 79 9.27 -5.80 -6.45
N GLU A 80 10.18 -6.13 -7.38
CA GLU A 80 11.59 -6.40 -7.07
C GLU A 80 12.33 -5.15 -6.60
N ASP A 81 11.83 -3.97 -6.96
CA ASP A 81 12.35 -2.66 -6.57
C ASP A 81 11.62 -2.11 -5.33
N ALA A 82 10.55 -2.78 -4.89
CA ALA A 82 9.78 -2.33 -3.74
C ALA A 82 10.56 -2.57 -2.44
N ALA A 83 10.63 -1.53 -1.62
CA ALA A 83 11.20 -1.61 -0.28
C ALA A 83 10.30 -2.42 0.68
N CYS A 84 8.98 -2.39 0.46
CA CYS A 84 8.04 -3.21 1.21
C CYS A 84 6.85 -3.61 0.33
N VAL A 85 6.40 -4.85 0.49
CA VAL A 85 5.17 -5.36 -0.13
C VAL A 85 4.35 -6.01 0.98
N LEU A 86 3.17 -5.47 1.24
CA LEU A 86 2.24 -6.00 2.22
C LEU A 86 0.94 -6.42 1.54
N GLU A 87 0.61 -7.69 1.65
CA GLU A 87 -0.66 -8.22 1.17
C GLU A 87 -1.65 -8.32 2.31
N VAL A 88 -2.83 -7.73 2.13
CA VAL A 88 -3.93 -7.73 3.10
C VAL A 88 -5.10 -8.48 2.48
N GLN A 89 -5.48 -9.58 3.11
CA GLN A 89 -6.59 -10.43 2.67
C GLN A 89 -7.70 -10.40 3.73
N PRO A 90 -8.98 -10.37 3.32
CA PRO A 90 -10.06 -10.68 4.25
C PRO A 90 -9.91 -12.12 4.72
N ASP A 91 -10.15 -12.34 6.01
CA ASP A 91 -10.20 -13.70 6.54
C ASP A 91 -11.44 -14.40 5.96
N LEU A 92 -11.21 -15.28 4.98
CA LEU A 92 -12.26 -16.08 4.34
C LEU A 92 -12.60 -17.35 5.16
N ASP A 93 -11.88 -17.59 6.27
CA ASP A 93 -12.05 -18.75 7.16
C ASP A 93 -12.80 -18.39 8.45
N ALA A 94 -13.65 -17.35 8.41
CA ALA A 94 -14.65 -17.12 9.45
C ALA A 94 -15.79 -18.16 9.31
N LYS A 95 -15.54 -19.39 9.76
CA LYS A 95 -16.53 -20.48 9.83
C LYS A 95 -17.01 -20.72 11.26
#